data_AF-A0A958E668-F1
#
_entry.id   AF-A0A958E668-F1
#
_cell.length_a   1.000
_cell.length_b   1.000
_cell.length_c   1.000
_cell.angle_alpha   90.00
_cell.angle_beta   90.00
_cell.angle_gamma   90.00
#
_symmetry.space_group_name_H-M   'P 1'
#
loop_
_entity.id
_entity.type
_entity.pdbx_description
1 polymer ?
#
loop_
_entity_poly.entity_id
_entity_poly.type
_entity_poly.pdbx_seq_one_letter_code
_entity_poly.pdbx_strand_id
1 'polypeptide(L)'
;MARHTKIFLGLLIGAVAGVLCNNFLPGTPFLFAVQKYLSDPLGKIFLNMLIMMVVPLVFASLALGVTQMGDLKQLGRIGMRTFSYFLLVTTLAVMIGLVLVNTIRPGDYLSEDIKAEMMTTYSEQAAELKSAAGKNEFGIQTLVNFVPRNPIAAIARPNPDMLALIFVTMMVGIALTLIDK
;
A
#
# COMPACT_ATOMS: atom_id res chain seq x y z
N MET A 1 -7.38 19.79 22.75
CA MET A 1 -6.47 19.39 21.63
C MET A 1 -7.29 18.77 20.52
N ALA A 2 -7.02 19.18 19.28
CA ALA A 2 -7.66 18.60 18.10
C ALA A 2 -7.22 17.13 17.87
N ARG A 3 -8.04 16.34 17.16
CA ARG A 3 -7.79 14.91 16.95
C ARG A 3 -6.52 14.64 16.14
N HIS A 4 -6.22 15.47 15.15
CA HIS A 4 -4.98 15.37 14.36
C HIS A 4 -3.73 15.58 15.22
N THR A 5 -3.78 16.50 16.20
CA THR A 5 -2.67 16.73 17.14
C THR A 5 -2.37 15.51 17.99
N LYS A 6 -3.41 14.76 18.40
CA LYS A 6 -3.24 13.54 19.19
C LYS A 6 -2.55 12.42 18.40
N ILE A 7 -2.88 12.29 17.11
CA ILE A 7 -2.25 11.31 16.22
C ILE A 7 -0.78 11.68 16.01
N PHE A 8 -0.50 12.94 15.72
CA PHE A 8 0.86 13.42 15.50
C PHE A 8 1.72 13.26 16.75
N LEU A 9 1.17 13.58 17.92
CA LEU A 9 1.85 13.38 19.20
C LEU A 9 2.09 11.90 19.48
N GLY A 10 1.11 11.02 19.19
CA GLY A 10 1.27 9.57 19.33
C GLY A 10 2.36 9.00 18.43
N LEU A 11 2.45 9.46 17.18
CA LEU A 11 3.54 9.10 16.25
C LEU A 11 4.90 9.53 16.81
N LEU A 12 5.00 10.77 17.29
CA LEU A 12 6.25 11.32 17.82
C LEU A 12 6.71 10.56 19.07
N ILE A 13 5.78 10.32 20.01
CA ILE A 13 6.07 9.55 21.22
C ILE A 13 6.48 8.12 20.86
N GLY A 14 5.76 7.46 19.95
CA GLY A 14 6.07 6.10 19.51
C GLY A 14 7.44 5.99 18.85
N ALA A 15 7.78 6.93 17.96
CA ALA A 15 9.08 6.98 17.30
C ALA A 15 10.22 7.22 18.30
N VAL A 16 10.08 8.20 19.19
CA VAL A 16 11.09 8.51 20.21
C VAL A 16 11.25 7.33 21.18
N ALA A 17 10.15 6.75 21.67
CA ALA A 17 10.19 5.59 22.54
C ALA A 17 10.87 4.39 21.86
N GLY A 18 10.56 4.12 20.58
CA GLY A 18 11.20 3.04 19.81
C GLY A 18 12.71 3.22 19.68
N VAL A 19 13.16 4.44 19.35
CA VAL A 19 14.59 4.75 19.25
C VAL A 19 15.30 4.66 20.61
N LEU A 20 14.68 5.15 21.68
CA LEU A 20 15.25 5.05 23.03
C LEU A 20 15.35 3.58 23.48
N CYS A 21 14.29 2.79 23.31
CA CYS A 21 14.31 1.36 23.62
C CYS A 21 15.44 0.63 22.87
N ASN A 22 15.61 0.91 21.57
CA ASN A 22 16.67 0.29 20.77
C ASN A 22 18.08 0.66 21.25
N ASN A 23 18.31 1.92 21.65
CA ASN A 23 19.64 2.38 22.09
C ASN A 23 20.01 1.93 23.51
N PHE A 24 19.05 1.91 24.44
CA PHE A 24 19.34 1.63 25.86
C PHE A 24 19.28 0.15 26.25
N LEU A 25 18.54 -0.68 25.51
CA LEU A 25 18.31 -2.10 25.87
C LEU A 25 18.51 -3.09 24.70
N PRO A 26 19.57 -2.94 23.87
CA PRO A 26 19.73 -3.76 22.67
C PRO A 26 19.73 -5.26 23.02
N GLY A 27 18.87 -6.03 22.33
CA GLY A 27 18.83 -7.49 22.42
C GLY A 27 18.32 -8.08 23.75
N THR A 28 17.75 -7.28 24.66
CA THR A 28 17.23 -7.82 25.93
C THR A 28 15.96 -8.65 25.72
N PRO A 29 15.76 -9.75 26.47
CA PRO A 29 14.53 -10.56 26.42
C PRO A 29 13.26 -9.75 26.70
N PHE A 30 13.38 -8.68 27.50
CA PHE A 30 12.29 -7.77 27.80
C PHE A 30 11.83 -6.97 26.56
N LEU A 31 12.75 -6.44 25.74
CA LEU A 31 12.37 -5.75 24.51
C LEU A 31 11.66 -6.69 23.53
N PHE A 32 12.16 -7.91 23.36
CA PHE A 32 11.51 -8.91 22.51
C PHE A 32 10.11 -9.25 23.03
N ALA A 33 9.92 -9.34 24.35
CA ALA A 33 8.60 -9.54 24.94
C ALA A 33 7.65 -8.35 24.67
N VAL A 34 8.12 -7.12 24.88
CA VAL A 34 7.32 -5.91 24.60
C VAL A 34 6.95 -5.83 23.12
N GLN A 35 7.90 -6.08 22.22
CA GLN A 35 7.64 -6.10 20.78
C GLN A 35 6.59 -7.16 20.40
N LYS A 36 6.80 -8.41 20.84
CA LYS A 36 5.98 -9.56 20.47
C LYS A 36 4.57 -9.52 21.07
N TYR A 37 4.44 -9.08 22.31
CA TYR A 37 3.17 -9.15 23.05
C TYR A 37 2.39 -7.83 23.09
N LEU A 38 3.05 -6.69 22.88
CA LEU A 38 2.40 -5.39 22.96
C LEU A 38 2.42 -4.67 21.61
N SER A 39 3.59 -4.32 21.09
CA SER A 39 3.72 -3.45 19.91
C SER A 39 3.16 -4.08 18.64
N ASP A 40 3.58 -5.30 18.31
CA ASP A 40 3.16 -6.02 17.10
C ASP A 40 1.66 -6.31 17.08
N PRO A 41 1.04 -6.91 18.11
CA PRO A 41 -0.39 -7.19 18.09
C PRO A 41 -1.24 -5.92 18.08
N LEU A 42 -0.86 -4.86 18.83
CA LEU A 42 -1.57 -3.58 18.77
C LEU A 42 -1.50 -2.95 17.36
N GLY A 43 -0.32 -2.95 16.75
CA GLY A 43 -0.12 -2.48 15.38
C GLY A 43 -0.95 -3.29 14.37
N LYS A 44 -0.93 -4.62 14.48
CA LYS A 44 -1.73 -5.51 13.61
C LYS A 44 -3.23 -5.30 13.79
N ILE A 45 -3.71 -5.17 15.03
CA ILE A 45 -5.12 -4.90 15.32
C ILE A 45 -5.54 -3.55 14.70
N PHE A 46 -4.71 -2.51 14.83
CA PHE A 46 -4.96 -1.22 14.20
C PHE A 46 -5.00 -1.31 12.67
N LEU A 47 -4.02 -1.97 12.04
CA LEU A 47 -4.00 -2.17 10.58
C LEU A 47 -5.20 -3.01 10.10
N ASN A 48 -5.57 -4.06 10.82
CA ASN A 48 -6.75 -4.87 10.52
C ASN A 48 -8.04 -4.04 10.58
N MET A 49 -8.17 -3.16 11.58
CA MET A 49 -9.30 -2.23 11.66
C MET A 49 -9.36 -1.26 10.48
N LEU A 50 -8.21 -0.74 10.03
CA LEU A 50 -8.16 0.12 8.85
C LEU A 50 -8.59 -0.65 7.59
N ILE A 51 -8.02 -1.83 7.34
CA ILE A 51 -8.31 -2.63 6.15
C ILE A 51 -9.78 -3.10 6.15
N MET A 52 -10.31 -3.48 7.31
CA MET A 52 -11.72 -3.84 7.49
C MET A 52 -12.68 -2.71 7.09
N MET A 53 -12.31 -1.45 7.34
CA MET A 53 -13.09 -0.29 6.90
C MET A 53 -12.86 0.05 5.42
N VAL A 54 -11.64 -0.07 4.91
CA VAL A 54 -11.28 0.34 3.55
C VAL A 54 -12.05 -0.46 2.50
N VAL A 55 -12.13 -1.79 2.64
CA VAL A 55 -12.74 -2.63 1.60
C VAL A 55 -14.23 -2.30 1.36
N PRO A 56 -15.11 -2.27 2.40
CA PRO A 56 -16.51 -1.89 2.20
C PRO A 56 -16.67 -0.44 1.76
N LEU A 57 -15.83 0.48 2.29
CA LEU A 57 -15.89 1.89 1.95
C LEU A 57 -15.56 2.13 0.47
N VAL A 58 -14.53 1.48 -0.06
CA VAL A 58 -14.14 1.56 -1.48
C VAL A 58 -15.26 0.99 -2.35
N PHE A 59 -15.82 -0.16 -1.99
CA PHE A 59 -16.94 -0.74 -2.73
C PHE A 59 -18.14 0.21 -2.79
N ALA A 60 -18.60 0.69 -1.63
CA ALA A 60 -19.76 1.57 -1.56
C ALA A 60 -19.50 2.91 -2.26
N SER A 61 -18.37 3.57 -2.00
CA SER A 61 -18.06 4.88 -2.57
C SER A 61 -17.90 4.84 -4.09
N LEU A 62 -17.25 3.82 -4.66
CA LEU A 62 -17.09 3.69 -6.10
C LEU A 62 -18.40 3.26 -6.78
N ALA A 63 -19.14 2.29 -6.22
CA ALA A 63 -20.42 1.87 -6.80
C ALA A 63 -21.42 3.03 -6.82
N LEU A 64 -21.53 3.77 -5.72
CA LEU A 64 -22.39 4.95 -5.65
C LEU A 64 -21.88 6.10 -6.52
N GLY A 65 -20.56 6.30 -6.57
CA GLY A 65 -19.94 7.35 -7.40
C GLY A 65 -20.15 7.11 -8.90
N VAL A 66 -20.05 5.87 -9.36
CA VAL A 66 -20.30 5.50 -10.77
C VAL A 66 -21.78 5.66 -11.11
N THR A 67 -22.69 5.18 -10.26
CA THR A 67 -24.14 5.28 -10.49
C THR A 67 -24.64 6.72 -10.53
N GLN A 68 -24.07 7.62 -9.71
CA GLN A 68 -24.42 9.04 -9.72
C GLN A 68 -24.00 9.77 -11.00
N MET A 69 -22.97 9.30 -11.71
CA MET A 69 -22.56 9.91 -12.97
C MET A 69 -23.56 9.66 -14.09
N GLY A 70 -24.29 8.53 -14.08
CA GLY A 70 -25.35 8.20 -15.04
C GLY A 70 -24.89 7.94 -16.50
N ASP A 71 -23.78 8.53 -16.94
CA ASP A 71 -23.24 8.42 -18.30
C ASP A 71 -21.86 7.73 -18.33
N LEU A 72 -21.82 6.59 -19.00
CA LEU A 72 -20.60 5.80 -19.28
C LEU A 72 -19.54 6.59 -20.03
N LYS A 73 -19.92 7.48 -20.95
CA LYS A 73 -18.97 8.30 -21.72
C LYS A 73 -18.27 9.32 -20.81
N GLN A 74 -19.02 9.89 -19.86
CA GLN A 74 -18.45 10.82 -18.89
C GLN A 74 -17.47 10.10 -17.96
N LEU A 75 -17.81 8.91 -17.48
CA LEU A 75 -16.92 8.08 -16.66
C LEU A 75 -15.61 7.77 -17.37
N GLY A 76 -15.65 7.30 -18.63
CA GLY A 76 -14.46 7.01 -19.42
C GLY A 76 -13.58 8.24 -19.64
N ARG A 77 -14.18 9.41 -19.90
CA ARG A 77 -13.44 10.68 -20.08
C ARG A 77 -12.75 11.13 -18.79
N ILE A 78 -13.41 11.01 -17.65
CA ILE A 78 -12.83 11.34 -16.33
C ILE A 78 -11.72 10.34 -16.02
N GLY A 79 -11.96 9.04 -16.20
CA GLY A 79 -11.00 7.98 -15.98
C GLY A 79 -9.71 8.19 -16.79
N MET A 80 -9.83 8.48 -18.09
CA MET A 80 -8.66 8.69 -18.94
C MET A 80 -7.87 9.96 -18.56
N ARG A 81 -8.55 11.06 -18.19
CA ARG A 81 -7.89 12.28 -17.70
C ARG A 81 -7.14 12.01 -16.39
N THR A 82 -7.78 11.32 -15.45
CA THR A 82 -7.18 10.96 -14.17
C THR A 82 -6.01 10.01 -14.36
N PHE A 83 -6.13 8.98 -15.20
CA PHE A 83 -5.06 8.04 -15.50
C PHE A 83 -3.84 8.75 -16.11
N SER A 84 -4.06 9.62 -17.10
CA SER A 84 -2.99 10.40 -17.72
C SER A 84 -2.31 11.34 -16.72
N TYR A 85 -3.10 11.98 -15.84
CA TYR A 85 -2.58 12.82 -14.76
C TYR A 85 -1.72 12.01 -13.78
N PHE A 86 -2.18 10.84 -13.35
CA PHE A 86 -1.41 9.97 -12.45
C PHE A 86 -0.11 9.48 -13.09
N LEU A 87 -0.14 9.11 -14.38
CA LEU A 87 1.09 8.74 -15.10
C LEU A 87 2.10 9.90 -15.11
N LEU A 88 1.66 11.11 -15.48
CA LEU A 88 2.55 12.27 -15.52
C LEU A 88 3.14 12.59 -14.15
N VAL A 89 2.31 12.66 -13.10
CA VAL A 89 2.77 12.96 -11.74
C VAL A 89 3.70 11.87 -11.21
N THR A 90 3.38 10.60 -11.46
CA THR A 90 4.21 9.47 -11.01
C THR A 90 5.55 9.45 -11.74
N THR A 91 5.56 9.67 -13.06
CA THR A 91 6.82 9.77 -13.83
C THR A 91 7.68 10.94 -13.34
N LEU A 92 7.08 12.10 -13.08
CA LEU A 92 7.82 13.24 -12.50
C LEU A 92 8.37 12.92 -11.10
N ALA A 93 7.58 12.27 -10.25
CA ALA A 93 8.03 11.86 -8.92
C ALA A 93 9.20 10.86 -9.00
N VAL A 94 9.13 9.87 -9.89
CA VAL A 94 10.20 8.89 -10.12
C VAL A 94 11.45 9.58 -10.66
N MET A 95 11.32 10.52 -11.61
CA MET A 95 12.44 11.30 -12.13
C MET A 95 13.15 12.08 -11.01
N ILE A 96 12.41 12.78 -10.17
CA ILE A 96 12.96 13.52 -9.02
C ILE A 96 13.65 12.56 -8.05
N GLY A 97 13.01 11.43 -7.72
CA GLY A 97 13.58 10.42 -6.85
C GLY A 97 14.87 9.83 -7.39
N LEU A 98 14.93 9.51 -8.69
CA LEU A 98 16.13 9.02 -9.36
C LEU A 98 17.25 10.05 -9.35
N VAL A 99 16.97 11.32 -9.64
CA VAL A 99 17.96 12.39 -9.58
C VAL A 99 18.53 12.50 -8.16
N LEU A 100 17.68 12.59 -7.15
CA LEU A 100 18.10 12.70 -5.75
C LEU A 100 18.93 11.50 -5.30
N VAL A 101 18.51 10.27 -5.60
CA VAL A 101 19.25 9.05 -5.22
C VAL A 101 20.61 8.97 -5.92
N ASN A 102 20.67 9.32 -7.21
CA ASN A 102 21.94 9.28 -7.97
C ASN A 102 22.91 10.40 -7.58
N THR A 103 22.40 11.55 -7.12
CA THR A 103 23.23 12.68 -6.65
C THR A 103 23.71 12.47 -5.21
N ILE A 104 22.80 12.11 -4.30
CA ILE A 104 23.15 11.95 -2.88
C ILE A 104 23.94 10.67 -2.66
N ARG A 105 23.63 9.58 -3.40
CA ARG A 105 24.25 8.25 -3.25
C ARG A 105 24.28 7.77 -1.79
N PRO A 106 23.11 7.62 -1.14
CA PRO A 106 23.05 7.28 0.29
C PRO A 106 23.76 5.95 0.64
N GLY A 107 23.90 5.04 -0.32
CA GLY A 107 24.56 3.74 -0.12
C GLY A 107 26.08 3.83 0.12
N ASP A 108 26.73 4.92 -0.30
CA ASP A 108 28.18 5.09 -0.14
C ASP A 108 28.57 5.48 1.29
N TYR A 109 27.63 6.02 2.08
CA TYR A 109 27.85 6.42 3.48
C TYR A 109 27.65 5.27 4.48
N LEU A 110 27.29 4.08 4.02
CA LEU A 110 27.15 2.90 4.87
C LEU A 110 28.51 2.19 4.98
N SER A 111 28.92 1.82 6.19
CA SER A 111 30.11 0.98 6.40
C SER A 111 29.89 -0.41 5.80
N GLU A 112 30.98 -1.05 5.36
CA GLU A 112 30.93 -2.39 4.76
C GLU A 112 30.33 -3.44 5.71
N ASP A 113 30.55 -3.30 7.02
CA ASP A 113 29.98 -4.18 8.04
C ASP A 113 28.45 -4.08 8.09
N ILE A 114 27.90 -2.87 8.02
CA ILE A 114 26.45 -2.62 8.02
C ILE A 114 25.83 -3.10 6.70
N LYS A 115 26.54 -2.93 5.57
CA LYS A 115 26.08 -3.47 4.27
C LYS A 115 25.98 -4.99 4.32
N ALA A 116 27.00 -5.67 4.86
CA ALA A 116 27.01 -7.12 5.00
C ALA A 116 25.88 -7.61 5.93
N GLU A 117 25.69 -6.96 7.08
CA GLU A 117 24.62 -7.30 8.02
C GLU A 117 23.23 -7.12 7.40
N MET A 118 22.98 -6.00 6.72
CA MET A 118 21.70 -5.77 6.03
C MET A 118 21.48 -6.77 4.90
N MET A 119 22.52 -7.12 4.13
CA MET A 119 22.40 -8.12 3.08
C MET A 119 22.03 -9.50 3.63
N THR A 120 22.55 -9.89 4.80
CA THR A 120 22.17 -11.16 5.44
C THR A 120 20.75 -11.12 6.01
N THR A 121 20.41 -10.05 6.74
CA THR A 121 19.13 -9.89 7.44
C THR A 121 17.95 -9.76 6.47
N TYR A 122 18.15 -9.10 5.33
CA TYR A 122 17.12 -8.88 4.31
C TYR A 122 17.29 -9.78 3.08
N SER A 123 18.19 -10.77 3.11
CA SER A 123 18.45 -11.66 1.96
C SER A 123 17.20 -12.42 1.49
N GLU A 124 16.43 -12.98 2.42
CA GLU A 124 15.20 -13.73 2.10
C GLU A 124 14.13 -12.82 1.50
N GLN A 125 13.89 -11.66 2.11
CA GLN A 125 12.94 -10.68 1.59
C GLN A 125 13.37 -10.15 0.21
N ALA A 126 14.66 -9.90 0.01
CA ALA A 126 15.20 -9.49 -1.28
C ALA A 126 15.05 -10.60 -2.34
N ALA A 127 15.18 -11.87 -1.96
CA ALA A 127 14.97 -13.02 -2.85
C ALA A 127 13.49 -13.17 -3.23
N GLU A 128 12.55 -12.98 -2.29
CA GLU A 128 11.12 -12.94 -2.58
C GLU A 128 10.75 -11.78 -3.51
N LEU A 129 11.28 -10.58 -3.24
CA LEU A 129 11.09 -9.40 -4.09
C LEU A 129 11.64 -9.61 -5.51
N LYS A 130 12.83 -10.20 -5.66
CA LYS A 130 13.36 -10.57 -6.98
C LYS A 130 12.49 -11.60 -7.70
N SER A 131 12.00 -12.60 -6.96
CA SER A 131 11.12 -13.63 -7.51
C SER A 131 9.74 -13.10 -7.91
N ALA A 132 9.24 -12.08 -7.21
CA ALA A 132 8.02 -11.35 -7.55
C ALA A 132 8.23 -10.39 -8.72
N ALA A 133 9.40 -9.72 -8.80
CA ALA A 133 9.76 -8.84 -9.91
C ALA A 133 9.90 -9.61 -11.22
N GLY A 134 10.46 -10.83 -11.20
CA GLY A 134 10.53 -11.70 -12.37
C GLY A 134 9.17 -12.26 -12.86
N LYS A 135 8.12 -12.18 -12.03
CA LYS A 135 6.75 -12.60 -12.40
C LYS A 135 5.86 -11.44 -12.87
N ASN A 136 6.28 -10.19 -12.60
CA ASN A 136 5.53 -8.98 -12.89
C ASN A 136 6.27 -8.15 -13.95
N GLU A 137 6.68 -8.76 -15.06
CA GLU A 137 7.01 -7.97 -16.25
C GLU A 137 5.76 -7.18 -16.65
N PHE A 138 5.93 -5.87 -16.84
CA PHE A 138 4.88 -5.01 -17.34
C PHE A 138 4.50 -5.49 -18.74
N GLY A 139 3.38 -6.19 -18.86
CA GLY A 139 3.04 -6.92 -20.07
C GLY A 139 1.57 -7.37 -20.11
N ILE A 140 1.25 -8.21 -21.09
CA ILE A 140 -0.12 -8.74 -21.29
C ILE A 140 -0.62 -9.43 -20.01
N GLN A 141 0.27 -10.08 -19.26
CA GLN A 141 -0.09 -10.75 -18.01
C GLN A 141 -0.61 -9.78 -16.93
N THR A 142 -0.10 -8.56 -16.85
CA THR A 142 -0.62 -7.52 -15.94
C THR A 142 -2.04 -7.11 -16.31
N LEU A 143 -2.32 -6.96 -17.62
CA LEU A 143 -3.68 -6.67 -18.10
C LEU A 143 -4.63 -7.84 -17.82
N VAL A 144 -4.18 -9.07 -18.00
CA VAL A 144 -4.98 -10.28 -17.69
C VAL A 144 -5.28 -10.34 -16.19
N ASN A 145 -4.32 -9.99 -15.33
CA ASN A 145 -4.50 -9.99 -13.88
C ASN A 145 -5.44 -8.88 -13.38
N PHE A 146 -5.71 -7.85 -14.20
CA PHE A 146 -6.70 -6.80 -13.88
C PHE A 146 -8.11 -7.37 -13.71
N VAL A 147 -8.44 -8.43 -14.46
CA VAL A 147 -9.72 -9.12 -14.40
C VAL A 147 -9.57 -10.38 -13.54
N PRO A 148 -10.07 -10.38 -12.29
CA PRO A 148 -9.93 -11.54 -11.41
C PRO A 148 -10.75 -12.73 -11.93
N ARG A 149 -10.19 -13.94 -11.86
CA ARG A 149 -10.94 -15.18 -12.14
C ARG A 149 -12.11 -15.41 -11.17
N ASN A 150 -11.95 -14.98 -9.92
CA ASN A 150 -12.99 -15.03 -8.89
C ASN A 150 -12.94 -13.74 -8.05
N PRO A 151 -13.95 -12.86 -8.15
CA PRO A 151 -13.97 -11.57 -7.48
C PRO A 151 -14.07 -11.69 -5.96
N ILE A 152 -14.86 -12.64 -5.45
CA ILE A 152 -15.04 -12.85 -4.01
C ILE A 152 -13.73 -13.35 -3.41
N ALA A 153 -13.09 -14.32 -4.06
CA ALA A 153 -11.79 -14.81 -3.61
C ALA A 153 -10.70 -13.73 -3.70
N ALA A 154 -10.78 -12.79 -4.65
CA ALA A 154 -9.80 -11.71 -4.75
C ALA A 154 -9.87 -10.73 -3.56
N ILE A 155 -11.07 -10.50 -3.04
CA ILE A 155 -11.34 -9.54 -1.96
C ILE A 155 -11.23 -10.19 -0.58
N ALA A 156 -11.65 -11.46 -0.42
CA ALA A 156 -11.69 -12.15 0.87
C ALA A 156 -10.32 -12.72 1.33
N ARG A 157 -9.26 -12.48 0.57
CA ARG A 157 -7.89 -12.90 0.94
C ARG A 157 -7.34 -12.05 2.10
N PRO A 158 -6.39 -12.59 2.90
CA PRO A 158 -5.75 -11.83 3.98
C PRO A 158 -5.14 -10.49 3.52
N ASN A 159 -4.63 -10.47 2.29
CA ASN A 159 -4.24 -9.27 1.58
C ASN A 159 -5.20 -9.09 0.38
N PRO A 160 -6.23 -8.23 0.51
CA PRO A 160 -7.19 -8.00 -0.55
C PRO A 160 -6.52 -7.40 -1.79
N ASP A 161 -6.84 -7.92 -2.96
CA ASP A 161 -6.41 -7.32 -4.22
C ASP A 161 -7.29 -6.09 -4.52
N MET A 162 -6.75 -4.91 -4.22
CA MET A 162 -7.46 -3.64 -4.37
C MET A 162 -7.77 -3.32 -5.84
N LEU A 163 -6.94 -3.77 -6.78
CA LEU A 163 -7.17 -3.56 -8.21
C LEU A 163 -8.40 -4.35 -8.67
N ALA A 164 -8.48 -5.62 -8.26
CA ALA A 164 -9.63 -6.47 -8.51
C ALA A 164 -10.91 -5.91 -7.84
N LEU A 165 -10.81 -5.41 -6.60
CA LEU A 165 -11.93 -4.75 -5.92
C LEU A 165 -12.45 -3.56 -6.73
N ILE A 166 -11.57 -2.67 -7.18
CA ILE A 166 -11.94 -1.50 -7.99
C ILE A 166 -12.63 -1.94 -9.29
N PHE A 167 -12.05 -2.89 -10.02
CA PHE A 167 -12.61 -3.37 -11.29
C PHE A 167 -14.02 -3.94 -11.12
N VAL A 168 -14.21 -4.85 -10.16
CA VAL A 168 -15.51 -5.48 -9.90
C VAL A 168 -16.53 -4.44 -9.43
N THR A 169 -16.12 -3.51 -8.57
CA THR A 169 -17.00 -2.43 -8.09
C THR A 169 -17.44 -1.53 -9.24
N MET A 170 -16.54 -1.19 -10.16
CA MET A 170 -16.88 -0.42 -11.35
C MET A 170 -17.88 -1.17 -12.24
N MET A 171 -17.69 -2.48 -12.45
CA MET A 171 -18.64 -3.30 -13.21
C MET A 171 -20.03 -3.32 -12.56
N VAL A 172 -20.09 -3.48 -11.24
CA VAL A 172 -21.35 -3.43 -10.48
C VAL A 172 -22.00 -2.04 -10.58
N GLY A 173 -21.24 -0.96 -10.40
CA GLY A 173 -21.76 0.40 -10.54
C GLY A 173 -22.30 0.70 -11.95
N ILE A 174 -21.59 0.22 -12.99
CA ILE A 174 -22.04 0.33 -14.38
C ILE A 174 -23.33 -0.46 -14.61
N ALA A 175 -23.39 -1.71 -14.15
CA ALA A 175 -24.58 -2.54 -14.27
C ALA A 175 -25.79 -1.91 -13.57
N LEU A 176 -25.61 -1.36 -12.37
CA LEU A 176 -26.65 -0.63 -11.64
C LEU A 176 -27.14 0.62 -12.36
N THR A 177 -26.29 1.27 -13.16
CA THR A 177 -26.66 2.45 -13.95
C THR A 177 -27.53 2.09 -15.14
N LEU A 178 -27.39 0.87 -15.67
CA LEU A 178 -28.13 0.37 -16.83
C LEU A 178 -29.47 -0.26 -16.47
N ILE A 179 -29.71 -0.55 -15.19
CA ILE A 179 -31.00 -1.05 -14.71
C ILE A 179 -31.95 0.16 -14.60
N ASP A 180 -33.02 0.14 -15.39
CA ASP A 180 -34.09 1.13 -15.30
C ASP A 180 -34.70 1.12 -13.88
N LYS A 181 -34.99 2.32 -13.36
CA LYS A 181 -35.64 2.51 -12.06
C LYS A 181 -37.08 2.03 -12.05
#